data_AF-A0A932A435-F1
#
_entry.id   AF-A0A932A435-F1
#
_cell.length_a   1.000
_cell.length_b   1.000
_cell.length_c   1.000
_cell.angle_alpha   90.00
_cell.angle_beta   90.00
_cell.angle_gamma   90.00
#
_symmetry.space_group_name_H-M   'P 1'
#
loop_
_entity.id
_entity.type
_entity.pdbx_description
1 polymer ?
#
loop_
_entity_poly.entity_id
_entity_poly.type
_entity_poly.pdbx_seq_one_letter_code
_entity_poly.pdbx_strand_id
1 'polypeptide(L)'
;MKKHLLKHLKILLLLFSALILGGWSELKTLPIQHGGRIEPLDTFSKDVVRLVTGKSSFQGMQSIEVIVAWLADSAQWANKPIVQVSSGELRQKLNKVFFLPRVDSIAFSPAVW
;
A
#
# COMPACT_ATOMS: atom_id res chain seq x y z
N MET A 1 40.90 18.35 -13.74
CA MET A 1 39.81 17.82 -14.61
C MET A 1 38.60 17.26 -13.85
N LYS A 2 38.75 16.58 -12.70
CA LYS A 2 37.61 16.00 -11.94
C LYS A 2 36.62 17.01 -11.31
N LYS A 3 37.06 18.26 -11.05
CA LYS A 3 36.24 19.29 -10.38
C LYS A 3 35.08 19.83 -11.24
N HIS A 4 35.20 19.79 -12.57
CA HIS A 4 34.11 20.20 -13.47
C HIS A 4 33.08 19.07 -13.65
N LEU A 5 33.53 17.81 -13.67
CA LEU A 5 32.65 16.63 -13.70
C LEU A 5 31.79 16.51 -12.44
N LEU A 6 32.36 16.85 -11.27
CA LEU A 6 31.63 16.84 -10.00
C LEU A 6 30.52 17.91 -9.94
N LYS A 7 30.64 19.02 -10.69
CA LYS A 7 29.60 20.07 -10.73
C LYS A 7 28.35 19.59 -11.47
N HIS A 8 28.53 18.93 -12.61
CA HIS A 8 27.41 18.36 -13.37
C HIS A 8 26.73 17.22 -12.62
N LEU A 9 27.49 16.41 -11.87
CA LEU A 9 26.92 15.34 -11.01
C LEU A 9 26.04 15.90 -9.88
N LYS A 10 26.44 17.01 -9.25
CA LYS A 10 25.61 17.68 -8.21
C LYS A 10 24.33 18.26 -8.78
N ILE A 11 24.37 18.81 -10.00
CA ILE A 11 23.19 19.32 -10.71
C ILE A 11 22.25 18.18 -11.08
N LEU A 12 22.79 17.05 -11.55
CA LEU A 12 22.01 15.84 -11.83
C LEU A 12 21.37 15.26 -10.56
N LEU A 13 22.09 15.27 -9.43
CA LEU A 13 21.57 14.83 -8.13
C LEU A 13 20.47 15.77 -7.61
N LEU A 14 20.62 17.08 -7.78
CA LEU A 14 19.61 18.09 -7.43
C LEU A 14 18.34 17.98 -8.31
N LEU A 15 18.50 17.65 -9.59
CA LEU A 15 17.38 17.38 -10.50
C LEU A 15 16.67 16.05 -10.16
N PHE A 16 17.42 15.04 -9.74
CA PHE A 16 16.85 13.76 -9.31
C PHE A 16 16.07 13.88 -7.99
N SER A 17 16.55 14.70 -7.05
CA SER A 17 15.80 14.95 -5.80
C SER A 17 14.46 15.64 -6.03
N ALA A 18 14.35 16.48 -7.08
CA ALA A 18 13.10 17.17 -7.42
C ALA A 18 12.02 16.22 -7.96
N LEU A 19 12.42 15.09 -8.57
CA LEU A 19 11.49 14.07 -9.07
C LEU A 19 10.85 13.26 -7.93
N ILE A 20 11.52 13.18 -6.77
CA ILE A 20 11.04 12.45 -5.58
C ILE A 20 9.98 13.27 -4.82
N LEU A 21 9.90 14.59 -5.04
CA LEU A 21 8.98 15.48 -4.32
C LEU A 21 7.52 15.37 -4.78
N GLY A 22 7.27 14.81 -5.96
CA GLY A 22 5.93 14.59 -6.52
C GLY A 22 5.27 13.32 -5.97
N GLY A 23 5.22 13.18 -4.64
CA GLY A 23 4.69 12.00 -3.96
C GLY A 23 3.23 11.67 -4.27
N TRP A 24 2.59 10.81 -3.47
CA TRP A 24 1.24 10.30 -3.72
C TRP A 24 0.11 11.35 -3.75
N SER A 25 0.39 12.62 -3.46
CA SER A 25 -0.59 13.70 -3.37
C SER A 25 -1.37 13.91 -4.66
N GLU A 26 -0.72 13.85 -5.83
CA GLU A 26 -1.40 14.02 -7.11
C GLU A 26 -2.28 12.81 -7.46
N LEU A 27 -1.84 11.61 -7.09
CA LEU A 27 -2.66 10.40 -7.30
C LEU A 27 -3.92 10.43 -6.44
N LYS A 28 -3.83 10.96 -5.21
CA LYS A 28 -4.97 10.99 -4.27
C LYS A 28 -6.17 11.77 -4.80
N THR A 29 -5.95 12.80 -5.62
CA THR A 29 -6.99 13.67 -6.17
C THR A 29 -7.56 13.18 -7.50
N LEU A 30 -7.00 12.11 -8.10
CA LEU A 30 -7.47 11.59 -9.37
C LEU A 30 -8.94 11.17 -9.28
N PRO A 31 -9.83 11.71 -10.12
CA PRO A 31 -11.22 11.32 -10.13
C PRO A 31 -11.36 9.94 -10.78
N ILE A 32 -12.05 9.02 -10.10
CA ILE A 32 -12.35 7.69 -10.61
C ILE A 32 -13.83 7.37 -10.48
N GLN A 33 -14.33 6.47 -11.33
CA GLN A 33 -15.70 5.99 -11.27
C GLN A 33 -15.78 4.74 -10.37
N HIS A 34 -16.57 4.81 -9.30
CA HIS A 34 -16.84 3.69 -8.41
C HIS A 34 -18.31 3.67 -7.98
N GLY A 35 -18.99 2.52 -8.10
CA GLY A 35 -20.37 2.38 -7.67
C GLY A 35 -21.37 3.34 -8.34
N GLY A 36 -21.08 3.81 -9.56
CA GLY A 36 -21.93 4.77 -10.27
C GLY A 36 -21.66 6.25 -9.93
N ARG A 37 -20.76 6.55 -8.99
CA ARG A 37 -20.36 7.91 -8.59
C ARG A 37 -18.89 8.17 -8.91
N ILE A 38 -18.56 9.42 -9.23
CA ILE A 38 -17.17 9.87 -9.33
C ILE A 38 -16.65 10.22 -7.93
N GLU A 39 -15.51 9.68 -7.54
CA GLU A 39 -14.85 9.98 -6.28
C GLU A 39 -13.32 10.06 -6.41
N PRO A 40 -12.61 10.69 -5.46
CA PRO A 40 -11.15 10.70 -5.47
C PRO A 40 -10.58 9.30 -5.26
N LEU A 41 -9.50 8.98 -5.97
CA LEU A 41 -8.78 7.71 -5.87
C LEU A 41 -8.34 7.38 -4.43
N ASP A 42 -8.04 8.38 -3.60
CA ASP A 42 -7.73 8.18 -2.18
C ASP A 42 -8.91 7.59 -1.38
N THR A 43 -10.15 7.99 -1.70
CA THR A 43 -11.36 7.49 -1.03
C THR A 43 -11.57 6.02 -1.39
N PHE A 44 -11.58 5.73 -2.68
CA PHE A 44 -11.64 4.36 -3.19
C PHE A 44 -10.54 3.48 -2.59
N SER A 45 -9.31 3.99 -2.54
CA SER A 45 -8.19 3.22 -2.00
C SER A 45 -8.40 2.84 -0.55
N LYS A 46 -8.87 3.78 0.29
CA LYS A 46 -9.17 3.52 1.70
C LYS A 46 -10.28 2.49 1.86
N ASP A 47 -11.31 2.55 1.03
CA ASP A 47 -12.45 1.63 1.11
C ASP A 47 -12.05 0.21 0.69
N VAL A 48 -11.32 0.07 -0.42
CA VAL A 48 -10.86 -1.24 -0.90
C VAL A 48 -9.85 -1.87 0.05
N VAL A 49 -8.86 -1.10 0.53
CA VAL A 49 -7.85 -1.62 1.46
C VAL A 49 -8.49 -2.01 2.80
N ARG A 50 -9.45 -1.23 3.29
CA ARG A 50 -10.22 -1.59 4.49
C ARG A 50 -11.07 -2.83 4.27
N LEU A 51 -11.72 -2.97 3.12
CA LEU A 51 -12.53 -4.14 2.79
C LEU A 51 -11.69 -5.43 2.80
N VAL A 52 -10.51 -5.39 2.18
CA VAL A 52 -9.63 -6.55 2.07
C VAL A 52 -8.92 -6.83 3.39
N THR A 53 -8.25 -5.83 3.95
CA THR A 53 -7.30 -6.02 5.08
C THR A 53 -7.90 -5.75 6.45
N GLY A 54 -9.09 -5.16 6.51
CA GLY A 54 -9.70 -4.67 7.74
C GLY A 54 -9.12 -3.35 8.27
N LYS A 55 -8.13 -2.77 7.58
CA LYS A 55 -7.38 -1.58 8.03
C LYS A 55 -7.32 -0.52 6.93
N SER A 56 -7.18 0.75 7.32
CA SER A 56 -6.96 1.88 6.38
C SER A 56 -5.49 2.08 5.98
N SER A 57 -4.61 1.19 6.41
CA SER A 57 -3.19 1.11 6.05
C SER A 57 -2.73 -0.33 6.20
N PHE A 58 -1.74 -0.74 5.42
CA PHE A 58 -1.22 -2.11 5.44
C PHE A 58 0.30 -2.12 5.35
N GLN A 59 0.97 -2.87 6.24
CA GLN A 59 2.43 -2.98 6.28
C GLN A 59 3.18 -1.63 6.28
N GLY A 60 2.65 -0.63 7.01
CA GLY A 60 3.24 0.71 7.08
C GLY A 60 2.97 1.59 5.86
N MET A 61 2.33 1.05 4.81
CA MET A 61 1.92 1.79 3.62
C MET A 61 0.52 2.39 3.78
N GLN A 62 0.33 3.59 3.24
CA GLN A 62 -0.97 4.24 3.09
C GLN A 62 -1.84 3.47 2.08
N SER A 63 -3.16 3.60 2.19
CA SER A 63 -4.06 2.85 1.29
C SER A 63 -3.77 3.06 -0.20
N ILE A 64 -3.40 4.29 -0.62
CA ILE A 64 -3.03 4.59 -2.01
C ILE A 64 -1.77 3.82 -2.45
N GLU A 65 -0.76 3.72 -1.58
CA GLU A 65 0.48 2.98 -1.83
C GLU A 65 0.20 1.49 -1.98
N VAL A 66 -0.68 0.95 -1.13
CA VAL A 66 -1.10 -0.46 -1.15
C VAL A 66 -1.80 -0.79 -2.46
N ILE A 67 -2.75 0.04 -2.89
CA ILE A 67 -3.47 -0.15 -4.16
C ILE A 67 -2.51 -0.12 -5.34
N VAL A 68 -1.61 0.87 -5.38
CA VAL A 68 -0.61 0.95 -6.46
C VAL A 68 0.32 -0.26 -6.44
N ALA A 69 0.73 -0.73 -5.26
CA ALA A 69 1.54 -1.93 -5.13
C ALA A 69 0.81 -3.20 -5.62
N TRP A 70 -0.48 -3.33 -5.32
CA TRP A 70 -1.33 -4.43 -5.82
C TRP A 70 -1.49 -4.40 -7.34
N LEU A 71 -1.63 -3.21 -7.91
CA LEU A 71 -1.72 -3.03 -9.36
C LEU A 71 -0.38 -3.28 -10.06
N ALA A 72 0.74 -2.89 -9.44
CA ALA A 72 2.08 -3.01 -10.01
C ALA A 72 2.56 -4.48 -10.06
N ASP A 73 2.27 -5.29 -9.04
CA ASP A 73 2.71 -6.70 -8.97
C ASP A 73 1.69 -7.58 -8.23
N SER A 74 0.51 -7.77 -8.83
CA SER A 74 -0.58 -8.56 -8.23
C SER A 74 -0.17 -9.99 -7.88
N ALA A 75 0.73 -10.61 -8.65
CA ALA A 75 1.19 -11.98 -8.43
C ALA A 75 1.92 -12.13 -7.09
N GLN A 76 2.73 -11.13 -6.70
CA GLN A 76 3.40 -11.13 -5.41
C GLN A 76 2.42 -11.01 -4.23
N TRP A 77 1.30 -10.30 -4.41
CA TRP A 77 0.31 -10.09 -3.36
C TRP A 77 -0.70 -11.23 -3.23
N ALA A 78 -0.94 -12.00 -4.29
CA ALA A 78 -1.90 -13.10 -4.30
C ALA A 78 -1.61 -14.17 -3.24
N ASN A 79 -0.33 -14.41 -2.92
CA ASN A 79 0.09 -15.43 -1.96
C ASN A 79 0.32 -14.88 -0.54
N LYS A 80 0.09 -13.58 -0.29
CA LYS A 80 0.28 -12.98 1.04
C LYS A 80 -1.02 -13.07 1.85
N PRO A 81 -0.93 -13.25 3.19
CA PRO A 81 -2.10 -13.18 4.05
C PRO A 81 -2.55 -11.72 4.16
N ILE A 82 -3.40 -11.27 3.24
CA ILE A 82 -3.91 -9.88 3.21
C ILE A 82 -5.39 -9.79 3.57
N VAL A 83 -6.13 -10.89 3.48
CA VAL A 83 -7.58 -10.90 3.71
C VAL A 83 -7.87 -11.03 5.22
N GLN A 84 -8.70 -10.13 5.74
CA GLN A 84 -9.20 -10.19 7.11
C GLN A 84 -10.30 -11.26 7.23
N VAL A 85 -10.13 -12.19 8.17
CA VAL A 85 -11.19 -13.15 8.55
C VAL A 85 -11.77 -12.75 9.90
N SER A 86 -13.01 -12.26 9.87
CA SER A 86 -13.71 -11.74 11.06
C SER A 86 -14.35 -12.83 11.93
N SER A 87 -14.78 -13.95 11.34
CA SER A 87 -15.37 -15.07 12.10
C SER A 87 -14.30 -15.97 12.70
N GLY A 88 -14.40 -16.23 14.00
CA GLY A 88 -13.50 -17.14 14.72
C GLY A 88 -13.58 -18.58 14.19
N GLU A 89 -14.78 -19.06 13.88
CA GLU A 89 -14.99 -20.40 13.33
C GLU A 89 -14.37 -20.55 11.94
N LEU A 90 -14.53 -19.54 11.07
CA LEU A 90 -13.91 -19.54 9.75
C LEU A 90 -12.40 -19.50 9.86
N ARG A 91 -11.83 -18.74 10.79
CA ARG A 91 -10.38 -18.75 11.02
C ARG A 91 -9.88 -20.15 11.39
N GLN A 92 -10.59 -20.85 12.28
CA GLN A 92 -10.19 -22.20 12.70
C GLN A 92 -10.24 -23.20 11.54
N LYS A 93 -11.26 -23.11 10.68
CA LYS A 93 -11.39 -23.96 9.48
C LYS A 93 -10.35 -23.61 8.42
N LEU A 94 -10.01 -22.33 8.28
CA LEU A 94 -9.06 -21.81 7.31
C LEU A 94 -7.61 -21.81 7.82
N ASN A 95 -7.34 -22.34 9.02
CA ASN A 95 -6.07 -22.29 9.76
C ASN A 95 -4.85 -22.94 9.05
N LYS A 96 -4.98 -23.31 7.77
CA LYS A 96 -3.90 -23.79 6.90
C LYS A 96 -3.61 -22.87 5.70
N VAL A 97 -4.34 -21.78 5.52
CA VAL A 97 -4.23 -20.92 4.34
C VAL A 97 -4.15 -19.46 4.81
N PHE A 98 -3.02 -18.82 4.59
CA PHE A 98 -2.79 -17.38 4.43
C PHE A 98 -3.92 -16.35 4.81
N PHE A 99 -4.24 -16.13 6.10
CA PHE A 99 -5.20 -15.08 6.54
C PHE A 99 -4.74 -14.27 7.77
N LEU A 100 -5.18 -13.00 7.87
CA LEU A 100 -4.82 -12.10 8.99
C LEU A 100 -5.73 -12.25 10.21
N PRO A 101 -5.14 -12.19 11.42
CA PRO A 101 -5.63 -11.67 12.70
C PRO A 101 -6.90 -10.82 12.73
N ARG A 102 -7.89 -11.08 13.59
CA ARG A 102 -8.91 -10.05 13.92
C ARG A 102 -8.22 -9.14 14.92
N VAL A 103 -8.43 -7.84 14.78
CA VAL A 103 -7.69 -6.74 15.43
C VAL A 103 -7.58 -6.88 16.95
N ASP A 104 -8.50 -7.62 17.56
CA ASP A 104 -8.68 -7.77 18.99
C ASP A 104 -7.54 -8.56 19.68
N SER A 105 -6.64 -9.23 18.93
CA SER A 105 -5.67 -10.19 19.51
C SER A 105 -4.19 -10.03 19.12
N ILE A 106 -3.78 -8.98 18.39
CA ILE A 106 -2.35 -8.80 18.06
C ILE A 106 -1.93 -7.36 18.38
N ALA A 107 -1.44 -7.18 19.60
CA ALA A 107 -0.37 -6.21 19.82
C ALA A 107 0.77 -6.57 18.86
N PHE A 108 1.19 -5.58 18.07
CA PHE A 108 2.24 -5.63 17.07
C PHE A 108 3.43 -6.50 17.53
N SER A 109 3.46 -7.78 17.12
CA SER A 109 4.60 -8.66 17.37
C SER A 109 5.57 -8.52 16.18
N PRO A 110 6.78 -7.99 16.39
CA PRO A 110 7.78 -7.83 15.34
C PRO A 110 8.44 -9.15 14.92
N ALA A 111 8.03 -10.28 15.52
CA ALA A 111 8.73 -11.57 15.41
C ALA A 111 8.18 -12.52 14.33
N VAL A 112 7.36 -12.03 13.40
CA VAL A 112 6.95 -12.81 12.20
C VAL A 112 7.35 -12.02 10.95
N TRP A 113 8.65 -11.85 10.78
CA TRP A 113 9.32 -11.46 9.53
C TRP A 113 10.64 -12.22 9.46
#